data_AF-A0A150MVV0-F1
#
_entry.id   AF-A0A150MVV0-F1
#
_cell.length_a   1.000
_cell.length_b   1.000
_cell.length_c   1.000
_cell.angle_alpha   90.00
_cell.angle_beta   90.00
_cell.angle_gamma   90.00
#
_symmetry.space_group_name_H-M   'P 1'
#
loop_
_entity.id
_entity.type
_entity.pdbx_description
1 polymer ?
#
loop_
_entity_poly.entity_id
_entity_poly.type
_entity_poly.pdbx_seq_one_letter_code
_entity_poly.pdbx_strand_id
1 'polypeptide(L)'
;MTAVKIEKGIAQYIEHNLYYYFEYVRDIQRLKKDILLGRVSYDENVGGGRGNLPSRPTERRTIELITHRRLERLEQIVHAIQTVYRSLSPEKQKAVQLKYWSGKSYTWEQVAGEIGVSVRQLYRWRDQIIYDIAKLLGEANL
;
A
#
# COMPACT_ATOMS: atom_id res chain seq x y z
N MET A 1 -22.62 6.49 17.55
CA MET A 1 -21.25 6.79 17.11
C MET A 1 -21.34 7.74 15.94
N THR A 2 -20.88 8.97 16.14
CA THR A 2 -20.82 10.03 15.13
C THR A 2 -19.92 9.58 13.97
N ALA A 3 -20.39 9.71 12.74
CA ALA A 3 -19.59 9.37 11.56
C ALA A 3 -18.37 10.31 11.53
N VAL A 4 -17.17 9.77 11.73
CA VAL A 4 -15.95 10.55 11.64
C VAL A 4 -15.75 10.92 10.18
N LYS A 5 -15.78 12.23 9.90
CA LYS A 5 -15.76 12.76 8.54
C LYS A 5 -14.32 12.89 8.06
N ILE A 6 -13.89 11.95 7.22
CA ILE A 6 -12.59 12.03 6.52
C ILE A 6 -12.69 12.97 5.33
N GLU A 7 -11.60 13.69 5.04
CA GLU A 7 -11.46 14.48 3.82
C GLU A 7 -11.57 13.58 2.58
N LYS A 8 -12.34 14.00 1.58
CA LYS A 8 -12.58 13.23 0.36
C LYS A 8 -11.30 12.79 -0.35
N GLY A 9 -10.26 13.64 -0.38
CA GLY A 9 -8.98 13.32 -0.99
C GLY A 9 -8.28 12.15 -0.29
N ILE A 10 -8.25 12.17 1.05
CA ILE A 10 -7.69 11.08 1.87
C ILE A 10 -8.49 9.79 1.65
N ALA A 11 -9.83 9.85 1.68
CA ALA A 11 -10.65 8.66 1.43
C ALA A 11 -10.34 8.01 0.07
N GLN A 12 -10.23 8.82 -0.98
CA GLN A 12 -9.88 8.34 -2.33
C GLN A 12 -8.47 7.74 -2.37
N TYR A 13 -7.50 8.38 -1.70
CA TYR A 13 -6.13 7.87 -1.61
C TYR A 13 -6.08 6.51 -0.92
N ILE A 14 -6.77 6.34 0.21
CA ILE A 14 -6.82 5.06 0.93
C ILE A 14 -7.55 3.99 0.12
N GLU A 15 -8.66 4.35 -0.53
CA GLU A 15 -9.40 3.41 -1.36
C GLU A 15 -8.58 2.93 -2.56
N HIS A 16 -7.80 3.82 -3.19
CA HIS A 16 -6.81 3.45 -4.19
C HIS A 16 -5.80 2.44 -3.60
N ASN A 17 -5.20 2.74 -2.44
CA ASN A 17 -4.24 1.82 -1.82
C ASN A 17 -4.83 0.42 -1.53
N LEU A 18 -6.12 0.34 -1.19
CA LEU A 18 -6.82 -0.94 -1.00
C LEU A 18 -6.92 -1.75 -2.30
N TYR A 19 -7.26 -1.12 -3.43
CA TYR A 19 -7.29 -1.79 -4.74
C TYR A 19 -5.92 -2.31 -5.15
N TYR A 20 -4.88 -1.49 -4.95
CA TYR A 20 -3.51 -1.79 -5.39
C TYR A 20 -2.70 -2.60 -4.37
N TYR A 21 -3.32 -3.08 -3.29
CA TYR A 21 -2.65 -3.79 -2.21
C TYR A 21 -1.71 -4.91 -2.68
N PHE A 22 -2.18 -5.81 -3.56
CA PHE A 22 -1.34 -6.92 -4.04
C PHE A 22 -0.24 -6.47 -4.99
N GLU A 23 -0.45 -5.36 -5.72
CA GLU A 23 0.60 -4.74 -6.53
C GLU A 23 1.71 -4.20 -5.64
N TYR A 24 1.37 -3.52 -4.55
CA TYR A 24 2.34 -3.03 -3.59
C TYR A 24 3.14 -4.15 -2.92
N VAL A 25 2.49 -5.26 -2.56
CA VAL A 25 3.19 -6.44 -2.02
C VAL A 25 4.23 -6.97 -3.01
N ARG A 26 3.88 -7.08 -4.31
CA ARG A 26 4.82 -7.50 -5.36
C ARG A 26 5.95 -6.49 -5.57
N ASP A 27 5.63 -5.20 -5.57
CA ASP A 27 6.62 -4.14 -5.74
C ASP A 27 7.61 -4.08 -4.57
N ILE A 28 7.16 -4.26 -3.32
CA ILE A 28 8.03 -4.38 -2.15
C ILE A 28 9.01 -5.55 -2.33
N GLN A 29 8.52 -6.72 -2.76
CA GLN A 29 9.37 -7.90 -2.99
C GLN A 29 10.42 -7.64 -4.08
N ARG A 30 10.02 -7.00 -5.18
CA ARG A 30 10.92 -6.61 -6.26
C ARG A 30 11.98 -5.62 -5.77
N LEU A 31 11.57 -4.53 -5.12
CA LEU A 31 12.48 -3.51 -4.61
C LEU A 31 13.48 -4.09 -3.59
N LYS A 32 13.04 -4.98 -2.70
CA LYS A 32 13.93 -5.68 -1.76
C LYS A 32 14.96 -6.55 -2.49
N LYS A 33 14.53 -7.27 -3.51
CA LYS A 33 15.42 -8.10 -4.35
C LYS A 33 16.42 -7.23 -5.10
N ASP A 34 15.98 -6.12 -5.69
CA ASP A 34 16.84 -5.20 -6.43
C ASP A 34 17.88 -4.54 -5.51
N ILE A 35 17.50 -4.17 -4.28
CA ILE A 35 18.44 -3.67 -3.28
C ILE A 35 19.46 -4.75 -2.89
N LEU A 36 19.01 -6.00 -2.69
CA LEU A 36 19.91 -7.10 -2.32
C LEU A 36 20.90 -7.44 -3.46
N LEU A 37 20.40 -7.63 -4.68
CA LEU A 37 21.22 -7.98 -5.84
C LEU A 37 22.09 -6.81 -6.32
N GLY A 38 21.55 -5.59 -6.28
CA GLY A 38 22.30 -4.37 -6.55
C GLY A 38 23.50 -4.28 -5.62
N ARG A 39 23.32 -4.46 -4.30
CA ARG A 39 24.41 -4.49 -3.31
C ARG A 39 25.48 -5.55 -3.60
N VAL A 40 25.12 -6.71 -4.15
CA VAL A 40 26.07 -7.78 -4.50
C VAL A 40 26.92 -7.43 -5.73
N SER A 41 26.39 -6.66 -6.68
CA SER A 41 27.14 -6.27 -7.90
C SER A 41 28.16 -5.14 -7.68
N TYR A 42 28.22 -4.54 -6.49
CA TYR A 42 29.12 -3.42 -6.19
C TYR A 42 30.45 -3.84 -5.53
N ASP A 43 30.65 -5.11 -5.16
CA ASP A 43 31.87 -5.58 -4.48
C ASP A 43 32.92 -6.21 -5.44
N GLU A 44 32.64 -6.32 -6.75
CA GLU A 44 33.54 -7.01 -7.69
C GLU A 44 34.20 -6.14 -8.78
N ASN A 45 34.26 -4.81 -8.65
CA ASN A 45 34.99 -3.98 -9.64
C ASN A 45 35.72 -2.76 -9.05
N VAL A 46 36.63 -3.02 -8.11
CA VAL A 46 37.74 -2.11 -7.80
C VAL A 46 39.04 -2.81 -8.15
N GLY A 47 39.31 -2.92 -9.45
CA GLY A 47 40.47 -3.62 -9.98
C GLY A 47 40.94 -3.08 -11.31
N GLY A 48 41.59 -1.90 -11.30
CA GLY A 48 42.63 -1.52 -12.26
C GLY A 48 42.20 -1.25 -13.71
N GLY A 49 41.94 0.01 -14.04
CA GLY A 49 41.89 0.45 -15.44
C GLY A 49 41.70 1.96 -15.56
N ARG A 50 42.75 2.66 -16.01
CA ARG A 50 42.77 4.10 -16.29
C ARG A 50 41.60 4.49 -17.21
N GLY A 51 40.66 5.29 -16.71
CA GLY A 51 39.57 5.87 -17.49
C GLY A 51 38.90 7.01 -16.70
N ASN A 52 39.19 8.24 -17.10
CA ASN A 52 38.77 9.48 -16.43
C ASN A 52 37.28 9.80 -16.69
N LEU A 53 36.37 8.96 -16.22
CA LEU A 53 34.93 9.26 -16.21
C LEU A 53 34.54 9.59 -14.75
N PRO A 54 34.07 10.82 -14.43
CA PRO A 54 33.53 11.08 -13.11
C PRO A 54 32.22 10.30 -12.99
N SER A 55 32.27 9.07 -12.48
CA SER A 55 31.11 8.41 -11.89
C SER A 55 30.55 9.41 -10.89
N ARG A 56 29.33 9.92 -11.09
CA ARG A 56 28.71 10.94 -10.24
C ARG A 56 28.20 10.27 -8.95
N PRO A 57 28.95 10.25 -7.83
CA PRO A 57 28.51 9.59 -6.61
C PRO A 57 27.23 10.22 -6.03
N THR A 58 27.03 11.52 -6.28
CA THR A 58 25.86 12.27 -5.81
C THR A 58 24.56 11.79 -6.46
N GLU A 59 24.56 11.56 -7.77
CA GLU A 59 23.37 11.07 -8.49
C GLU A 59 23.00 9.66 -8.03
N ARG A 60 24.01 8.80 -7.84
CA ARG A 60 23.82 7.42 -7.38
C ARG A 60 23.21 7.37 -5.97
N ARG A 61 23.80 8.11 -5.03
CA ARG A 61 23.24 8.24 -3.66
C ARG A 61 21.82 8.79 -3.66
N THR A 62 21.51 9.71 -4.57
CA THR A 62 20.16 10.28 -4.70
C THR A 62 19.15 9.21 -5.13
N ILE A 63 19.49 8.38 -6.12
CA ILE A 63 18.63 7.29 -6.62
C ILE A 63 18.39 6.25 -5.51
N GLU A 64 19.41 5.86 -4.77
CA GLU A 64 19.31 4.93 -3.65
C GLU A 64 18.38 5.45 -2.55
N LEU A 65 18.55 6.72 -2.14
CA LEU A 65 17.69 7.36 -1.15
C LEU A 65 16.22 7.41 -1.57
N ILE A 66 15.95 7.76 -2.83
CA ILE A 66 14.58 7.78 -3.36
C ILE A 66 13.97 6.37 -3.35
N THR A 67 14.75 5.36 -3.72
CA THR A 67 14.32 3.95 -3.73
C THR A 67 13.98 3.47 -2.32
N HIS A 68 14.82 3.80 -1.33
CA HIS A 68 14.59 3.48 0.07
C HIS A 68 13.32 4.12 0.63
N ARG A 69 13.11 5.41 0.37
CA ARG A 69 11.88 6.12 0.80
C ARG A 69 10.62 5.52 0.16
N ARG A 70 10.68 5.16 -1.12
CA ARG A 70 9.56 4.51 -1.81
C ARG A 70 9.24 3.16 -1.17
N LEU A 71 10.27 2.34 -0.89
CA LEU A 71 10.09 1.04 -0.24
C LEU A 71 9.44 1.20 1.13
N GLU A 72 9.97 2.09 1.97
CA GLU A 72 9.45 2.36 3.32
C GLU A 72 7.98 2.79 3.27
N ARG A 73 7.61 3.69 2.34
CA ARG A 73 6.22 4.12 2.20
C ARG A 73 5.29 2.98 1.78
N LEU A 74 5.70 2.14 0.84
CA LEU A 74 4.88 0.98 0.43
C LEU A 74 4.70 -0.01 1.59
N GLU A 75 5.75 -0.25 2.37
CA GLU A 75 5.68 -1.10 3.55
C GLU A 75 4.72 -0.56 4.61
N GLN A 76 4.74 0.75 4.87
CA GLN A 76 3.79 1.40 5.77
C GLN A 76 2.34 1.20 5.30
N ILE A 77 2.06 1.43 4.02
CA ILE A 77 0.72 1.24 3.43
C ILE A 77 0.25 -0.21 3.56
N VAL A 78 1.09 -1.16 3.14
CA VAL A 78 0.77 -2.60 3.21
C VAL A 78 0.55 -3.03 4.66
N HIS A 79 1.39 -2.56 5.58
CA HIS A 79 1.26 -2.86 7.01
C HIS A 79 -0.04 -2.31 7.60
N ALA A 80 -0.40 -1.06 7.30
CA ALA A 80 -1.64 -0.45 7.77
C ALA A 80 -2.87 -1.22 7.27
N ILE A 81 -2.91 -1.54 5.96
CA ILE A 81 -4.01 -2.32 5.36
C ILE A 81 -4.12 -3.70 6.00
N GLN A 82 -3.00 -4.43 6.13
CA GLN A 82 -3.00 -5.77 6.74
C GLN A 82 -3.45 -5.74 8.19
N THR A 83 -3.02 -4.74 8.95
CA THR A 83 -3.35 -4.61 10.37
C THR A 83 -4.86 -4.39 10.54
N VAL A 84 -5.43 -3.43 9.82
CA VAL A 84 -6.88 -3.18 9.87
C VAL A 84 -7.63 -4.41 9.40
N TYR A 85 -7.28 -4.97 8.24
CA TYR A 85 -7.95 -6.13 7.66
C TYR A 85 -8.01 -7.32 8.64
N ARG A 86 -6.91 -7.63 9.32
CA ARG A 86 -6.84 -8.73 10.30
C ARG A 86 -7.72 -8.51 11.54
N SER A 87 -8.00 -7.26 11.90
CA SER A 87 -8.92 -6.93 13.01
C SER A 87 -10.40 -6.92 12.61
N LEU A 88 -10.72 -7.00 11.32
CA LEU A 88 -12.10 -7.00 10.85
C LEU A 88 -12.81 -8.31 11.17
N SER A 89 -14.14 -8.24 11.35
CA SER A 89 -14.98 -9.43 11.41
C SER A 89 -14.97 -10.17 10.07
N PRO A 90 -15.29 -11.48 10.03
CA PRO A 90 -15.27 -12.27 8.80
C PRO A 90 -16.13 -11.66 7.67
N GLU A 91 -17.27 -11.07 7.99
CA GLU A 91 -18.16 -10.44 7.01
C GLU A 91 -17.53 -9.19 6.39
N LYS A 92 -16.87 -8.38 7.21
CA LYS A 92 -16.14 -7.19 6.74
C LYS A 92 -14.89 -7.58 5.93
N GLN A 93 -14.21 -8.66 6.30
CA GLN A 93 -13.12 -9.21 5.50
C GLN A 93 -13.62 -9.69 4.13
N LYS A 94 -14.77 -10.38 4.07
CA LYS A 94 -15.41 -10.81 2.83
C LYS A 94 -15.78 -9.61 1.96
N ALA A 95 -16.28 -8.52 2.55
CA ALA A 95 -16.55 -7.28 1.82
C ALA A 95 -15.30 -6.72 1.13
N VAL A 96 -14.18 -6.64 1.86
CA VAL A 96 -12.90 -6.15 1.29
C VAL A 96 -12.43 -7.07 0.17
N GLN A 97 -12.47 -8.39 0.39
CA GLN A 97 -12.06 -9.38 -0.60
C GLN A 97 -12.87 -9.26 -1.89
N LEU A 98 -14.20 -9.25 -1.79
CA LEU A 98 -15.09 -9.16 -2.95
C LEU A 98 -14.90 -7.83 -3.68
N LYS A 99 -14.88 -6.71 -2.95
CA LYS A 99 -14.90 -5.39 -3.55
C LYS A 99 -13.56 -4.97 -4.17
N TYR A 100 -12.45 -5.24 -3.47
CA TYR A 100 -11.15 -4.67 -3.82
C TYR A 100 -10.18 -5.70 -4.40
N TRP A 101 -10.30 -6.98 -4.02
CA TRP A 101 -9.25 -7.98 -4.21
C TRP A 101 -9.65 -9.17 -5.10
N SER A 102 -10.92 -9.27 -5.48
CA SER A 102 -11.45 -10.38 -6.28
C SER A 102 -11.01 -10.34 -7.74
N GLY A 103 -10.46 -9.22 -8.21
CA GLY A 103 -10.17 -8.96 -9.63
C GLY A 103 -11.43 -8.74 -10.48
N LYS A 104 -12.63 -8.82 -9.88
CA LYS A 104 -13.91 -8.57 -10.54
C LYS A 104 -14.49 -7.22 -10.09
N SER A 105 -15.15 -6.53 -11.00
CA SER A 105 -15.80 -5.24 -10.73
C SER A 105 -17.17 -5.40 -10.06
N TYR A 106 -17.21 -5.95 -8.85
CA TYR A 106 -18.48 -6.07 -8.10
C TYR A 106 -19.04 -4.69 -7.72
N THR A 107 -20.34 -4.48 -7.91
CA THR A 107 -21.05 -3.30 -7.40
C THR A 107 -21.28 -3.43 -5.89
N TRP A 108 -21.58 -2.31 -5.21
CA TRP A 108 -21.86 -2.34 -3.78
C TRP A 108 -23.13 -3.14 -3.44
N GLU A 109 -24.12 -3.13 -4.34
CA GLU A 109 -25.35 -3.91 -4.26
C GLU A 109 -25.06 -5.41 -4.35
N GLN A 110 -24.19 -5.82 -5.27
CA GLN A 110 -23.80 -7.22 -5.40
C GLN A 110 -23.04 -7.70 -4.15
N VAL A 111 -22.07 -6.91 -3.66
CA VAL A 111 -21.34 -7.27 -2.43
C VAL A 111 -22.27 -7.34 -1.22
N ALA A 112 -23.22 -6.40 -1.12
CA ALA A 112 -24.23 -6.40 -0.07
C ALA A 112 -25.11 -7.66 -0.11
N GLY A 113 -25.55 -8.08 -1.30
CA GLY A 113 -26.29 -9.33 -1.51
C GLY A 113 -25.50 -10.57 -1.13
N GLU A 114 -24.23 -10.66 -1.53
CA GLU A 114 -23.32 -11.79 -1.24
C GLU A 114 -22.99 -11.95 0.26
N ILE A 115 -23.13 -10.87 1.04
CA ILE A 115 -22.85 -10.85 2.48
C ILE A 115 -24.15 -10.93 3.30
N GLY A 116 -25.29 -10.54 2.73
CA GLY A 116 -26.57 -10.48 3.43
C GLY A 116 -26.75 -9.24 4.30
N VAL A 117 -26.19 -8.10 3.90
CA VAL A 117 -26.33 -6.81 4.61
C VAL A 117 -26.91 -5.72 3.71
N SER A 118 -27.40 -4.64 4.31
CA SER A 118 -27.82 -3.48 3.53
C SER A 118 -26.62 -2.75 2.90
N VAL A 119 -26.81 -2.18 1.71
CA VAL A 119 -25.81 -1.32 1.04
C VAL A 119 -25.37 -0.17 1.95
N ARG A 120 -26.30 0.43 2.71
CA ARG A 120 -26.01 1.48 3.69
C ARG A 120 -25.05 1.02 4.79
N GLN A 121 -25.24 -0.19 5.31
CA GLN A 121 -24.35 -0.78 6.30
C GLN A 121 -22.97 -1.06 5.71
N LEU A 122 -22.93 -1.52 4.46
CA LEU A 122 -21.68 -1.77 3.75
C LEU A 122 -20.88 -0.48 3.51
N TYR A 123 -21.53 0.62 3.14
CA TYR A 123 -20.88 1.94 3.07
C TYR A 123 -20.33 2.40 4.42
N ARG A 124 -21.07 2.18 5.52
CA ARG A 124 -20.56 2.49 6.87
C ARG A 124 -19.32 1.66 7.22
N TRP A 125 -19.29 0.39 6.84
CA TRP A 125 -18.11 -0.44 7.03
C TRP A 125 -16.93 0.05 6.20
N ARG A 126 -17.16 0.41 4.93
CA ARG A 126 -16.14 1.02 4.07
C ARG A 126 -15.55 2.26 4.74
N ASP A 127 -16.40 3.19 5.17
CA ASP A 127 -15.96 4.46 5.75
C ASP A 127 -15.14 4.23 7.03
N GLN A 128 -15.56 3.26 7.87
CA GLN A 128 -14.79 2.87 9.06
C GLN A 128 -13.42 2.27 8.70
N ILE A 129 -13.38 1.35 7.73
CA ILE A 129 -12.13 0.71 7.29
C ILE A 129 -11.16 1.75 6.72
N ILE A 130 -11.66 2.66 5.88
CA ILE A 130 -10.87 3.77 5.33
C ILE A 130 -10.32 4.64 6.47
N TYR A 131 -11.14 4.94 7.48
CA TYR A 131 -10.73 5.71 8.63
C TYR A 131 -9.63 5.03 9.45
N ASP A 132 -9.81 3.74 9.76
CA ASP A 132 -8.83 2.99 10.55
C ASP A 132 -7.48 2.90 9.83
N ILE A 133 -7.48 2.73 8.50
CA ILE A 133 -6.24 2.73 7.70
C ILE A 133 -5.61 4.12 7.68
N ALA A 134 -6.40 5.17 7.43
CA ALA A 134 -5.90 6.55 7.40
C ALA A 134 -5.26 6.95 8.74
N LYS A 135 -5.88 6.53 9.86
CA LYS A 135 -5.37 6.75 11.20
C LYS A 135 -4.01 6.08 11.43
N LEU A 136 -3.86 4.82 11.00
CA LEU A 136 -2.57 4.13 11.13
C LEU A 136 -1.46 4.75 10.27
N LEU A 137 -1.82 5.34 9.13
CA LEU A 137 -0.88 6.05 8.26
C LEU A 137 -0.55 7.47 8.72
N GLY A 138 -1.22 7.97 9.76
CA GLY A 138 -1.08 9.36 10.22
C GLY A 138 -1.72 10.39 9.27
N GLU A 139 -2.60 9.95 8.37
CA GLU A 139 -3.26 10.81 7.37
C GLU A 139 -4.57 11.42 7.91
N ALA A 140 -5.15 10.83 8.96
CA ALA A 140 -6.34 11.37 9.63
C ALA A 140 -5.96 11.96 10.99
N ASN A 141 -6.27 13.24 11.21
CA ASN A 141 -6.07 13.91 12.50
C ASN A 141 -6.92 13.25 13.61
N LEU A 142 -6.33 13.11 14.80
CA LEU A 142 -7.00 12.70 16.04
C LEU A 142 -7.98 13.76 16.54
#